data_AF-A0A3C1AC99-F1
#
_entry.id   AF-A0A3C1AC99-F1
#
_cell.length_a   1.000
_cell.length_b   1.000
_cell.length_c   1.000
_cell.angle_alpha   90.00
_cell.angle_beta   90.00
_cell.angle_gamma   90.00
#
_symmetry.space_group_name_H-M   'P 1'
#
loop_
_entity.id
_entity.type
_entity.pdbx_description
1 polymer ?
#
loop_
_entity_poly.entity_id
_entity_poly.type
_entity_poly.pdbx_seq_one_letter_code
_entity_poly.pdbx_strand_id
1 'polypeptide(L)'
;MEAKKSKFLSLDAEITIRNSRLVLPVPSSGKRQLKGFVHDVSASGQTLFIEPEEVFEINNVIVELKAEEKKEIIAILTEFTDFVRPHIEHLIGAY
;
A
#
# COMPACT_ATOMS: atom_id res chain seq x y z
N MET A 1 1.85 -0.24 -32.64
CA MET A 1 2.45 -1.11 -31.61
C MET A 1 1.55 -1.07 -30.37
N GLU A 2 0.24 -1.29 -30.54
CA GLU A 2 -0.44 -2.57 -30.30
C GLU A 2 -0.08 -3.24 -28.96
N ALA A 3 -0.58 -2.64 -27.89
CA ALA A 3 -0.82 -3.33 -26.62
C ALA A 3 -1.75 -4.52 -26.88
N LYS A 4 -1.19 -5.73 -26.97
CA LYS A 4 -1.95 -6.98 -26.90
C LYS A 4 -2.62 -7.04 -25.54
N LYS A 5 -3.85 -6.49 -25.46
CA LYS A 5 -4.83 -6.69 -24.39
C LYS A 5 -4.88 -8.19 -24.07
N SER A 6 -4.21 -8.58 -22.98
CA SER A 6 -4.28 -9.94 -22.47
C SER A 6 -5.71 -10.18 -22.01
N LYS A 7 -6.36 -11.11 -22.69
CA LYS A 7 -7.80 -11.41 -22.66
C LYS A 7 -8.29 -12.02 -21.33
N PHE A 8 -7.56 -11.82 -20.23
CA PHE A 8 -7.75 -12.54 -18.96
C PHE A 8 -7.56 -11.71 -17.70
N LEU A 9 -7.12 -10.45 -17.82
CA LEU A 9 -7.49 -9.46 -16.81
C LEU A 9 -9.00 -9.30 -16.99
N SER A 10 -9.80 -9.58 -15.97
CA SER A 10 -11.16 -9.07 -15.93
C SER A 10 -11.06 -7.61 -16.38
N LEU A 11 -11.78 -7.21 -17.43
CA LEU A 11 -11.67 -5.84 -17.95
C LEU A 11 -12.00 -4.79 -16.87
N ASP A 12 -12.56 -5.24 -15.74
CA ASP A 12 -12.82 -4.54 -14.49
C ASP A 12 -12.02 -5.10 -13.27
N ALA A 13 -10.85 -5.71 -13.47
CA ALA A 13 -9.99 -6.15 -12.35
C ALA A 13 -9.39 -4.92 -11.67
N GLU A 14 -10.18 -4.27 -10.81
CA GLU A 14 -9.74 -3.17 -9.98
C GLU A 14 -8.54 -3.62 -9.14
N ILE A 15 -7.44 -2.89 -9.28
CA ILE A 15 -6.26 -3.04 -8.43
C ILE A 15 -6.76 -2.97 -6.98
N THR A 16 -6.62 -4.08 -6.26
CA THR A 16 -7.14 -4.19 -4.90
C THR A 16 -5.98 -4.09 -3.92
N ILE A 17 -6.18 -3.36 -2.82
CA ILE A 17 -5.22 -3.32 -1.72
C ILE A 17 -5.56 -4.46 -0.76
N ARG A 18 -4.64 -5.44 -0.60
CA ARG A 18 -4.71 -6.45 0.47
C ARG A 18 -3.42 -6.40 1.27
N ASN A 19 -3.53 -6.42 2.61
CA ASN A 19 -2.39 -6.37 3.53
C ASN A 19 -1.42 -5.20 3.22
N SER A 20 -1.98 -4.03 2.84
CA SER A 20 -1.23 -2.84 2.43
C SER A 20 -0.37 -2.99 1.16
N ARG A 21 -0.61 -4.03 0.36
CA ARG A 21 0.06 -4.27 -0.94
C ARG A 21 -0.95 -4.23 -2.08
N LEU A 22 -0.53 -3.74 -3.24
CA LEU A 22 -1.33 -3.78 -4.46
C LEU A 22 -1.28 -5.18 -5.05
N VAL A 23 -2.43 -5.81 -5.19
CA VAL A 23 -2.58 -7.14 -5.76
C VAL A 23 -3.56 -7.14 -6.91
N LEU A 24 -3.30 -7.99 -7.90
CA LEU A 24 -4.20 -8.25 -9.01
C LEU A 24 -4.96 -9.55 -8.77
N PRO A 25 -6.30 -9.53 -8.79
CA PRO A 25 -7.09 -10.75 -8.76
C PRO A 25 -7.00 -11.45 -10.12
N VAL A 26 -6.50 -12.68 -10.12
CA VAL A 26 -6.35 -13.54 -11.30
C VAL A 26 -7.10 -14.85 -11.04
N PRO A 27 -7.92 -15.36 -11.99
CA PRO A 27 -8.52 -16.67 -11.85
C PRO A 27 -7.46 -17.76 -11.66
N SER A 28 -7.72 -18.77 -10.83
CA SER A 28 -6.76 -19.86 -10.55
C SER A 28 -6.30 -20.60 -11.81
N SER A 29 -7.14 -20.63 -12.85
CA SER A 29 -6.80 -21.18 -14.19
C SER A 29 -5.79 -20.34 -14.98
N GLY A 30 -5.64 -19.05 -14.64
CA GLY A 30 -4.74 -18.09 -15.28
C GLY A 30 -3.35 -17.97 -14.64
N LYS A 31 -3.04 -18.74 -13.58
CA LYS A 31 -1.81 -18.60 -12.77
C LYS A 31 -0.50 -18.62 -13.57
N ARG A 32 -0.42 -19.39 -14.67
CA ARG A 32 0.82 -19.51 -15.48
C ARG A 32 1.06 -18.34 -16.44
N GLN A 33 0.08 -17.46 -16.65
CA GLN A 33 0.19 -16.37 -17.62
C GLN A 33 0.67 -15.05 -17.02
N LEU A 34 0.55 -14.88 -15.69
CA LEU A 34 1.02 -13.69 -14.98
C LEU A 34 2.18 -14.07 -14.05
N LYS A 35 3.36 -13.49 -14.29
CA LYS A 35 4.53 -13.67 -13.44
C LYS A 35 4.43 -12.74 -12.23
N GLY A 36 4.51 -13.30 -11.04
CA GLY A 36 4.38 -12.54 -9.80
C GLY A 36 4.27 -13.44 -8.58
N PHE A 37 4.20 -12.81 -7.41
CA PHE A 37 4.12 -13.47 -6.12
C PHE A 37 2.66 -13.62 -5.69
N VAL A 38 2.26 -14.85 -5.34
CA VAL A 38 0.92 -15.09 -4.80
C VAL A 38 0.91 -14.61 -3.35
N HIS A 39 0.07 -13.61 -3.05
CA HIS A 39 -0.11 -13.10 -1.70
C HIS A 39 -1.28 -13.74 -0.99
N ASP A 40 -2.32 -14.10 -1.73
CA ASP A 40 -3.55 -14.60 -1.12
C ASP A 40 -4.37 -15.43 -2.10
N VAL A 41 -5.31 -16.20 -1.57
CA VAL A 41 -6.26 -17.03 -2.31
C VAL A 41 -7.66 -16.72 -1.78
N SER A 42 -8.65 -16.60 -2.67
CA SER A 42 -10.03 -16.45 -2.24
C SER A 42 -10.48 -17.66 -1.40
N ALA A 43 -11.45 -17.46 -0.50
CA ALA A 43 -11.99 -18.55 0.33
C ALA A 43 -12.54 -19.73 -0.52
N SER A 44 -13.00 -19.45 -1.75
CA SER A 44 -13.45 -20.46 -2.71
C SER A 44 -12.33 -21.15 -3.49
N GLY A 45 -11.09 -20.69 -3.39
CA GLY A 45 -9.95 -21.20 -4.16
C GLY A 45 -9.94 -20.80 -5.66
N GLN A 46 -10.92 -20.01 -6.11
CA GLN A 46 -11.13 -19.70 -7.52
C GLN A 46 -10.34 -18.47 -8.01
N THR A 47 -9.96 -17.57 -7.10
CA THR A 47 -9.22 -16.34 -7.42
C THR A 47 -7.93 -16.31 -6.61
N LEU A 48 -6.82 -16.07 -7.29
CA LEU A 48 -5.50 -15.82 -6.72
C LEU A 48 -5.23 -14.33 -6.74
N PHE A 49 -4.69 -13.81 -5.65
CA PHE A 49 -4.22 -12.43 -5.58
C PHE A 49 -2.71 -12.42 -5.79
N ILE A 50 -2.28 -11.88 -6.92
CA ILE A 50 -0.88 -11.91 -7.36
C ILE A 50 -0.33 -10.49 -7.39
N GLU A 51 0.83 -10.27 -6.80
CA GLU A 51 1.63 -9.05 -6.98
C GLU A 51 2.58 -9.25 -8.16
N PRO A 52 2.42 -8.50 -9.26
CA PRO A 52 3.35 -8.56 -10.39
C PRO A 52 4.77 -8.14 -9.97
N GLU A 53 5.77 -8.83 -10.52
CA GLU A 53 7.18 -8.51 -10.30
C GLU A 53 7.52 -7.06 -10.70
N GLU A 54 6.89 -6.57 -11.75
CA GLU A 54 7.07 -5.22 -12.31
C GLU A 54 6.69 -4.10 -11.34
N VAL A 55 5.78 -4.37 -10.39
CA VAL A 55 5.30 -3.38 -9.41
C VAL A 55 5.78 -3.68 -7.98
N PHE A 56 6.43 -4.81 -7.76
CA PHE A 56 6.90 -5.25 -6.44
C PHE A 56 7.88 -4.24 -5.83
N GLU A 57 8.89 -3.82 -6.60
CA GLU A 57 9.88 -2.84 -6.15
C GLU A 57 9.22 -1.50 -5.81
N ILE A 58 8.31 -1.03 -6.68
CA ILE A 58 7.57 0.23 -6.47
C ILE A 58 6.71 0.15 -5.21
N ASN A 59 6.04 -0.99 -4.97
CA ASN A 59 5.24 -1.17 -3.76
C ASN A 59 6.08 -1.15 -2.48
N ASN A 60 7.26 -1.79 -2.49
CA ASN A 60 8.16 -1.74 -1.34
C ASN A 60 8.61 -0.30 -1.05
N VAL A 61 8.97 0.47 -2.09
CA VAL A 61 9.29 1.90 -1.94
C VAL A 61 8.12 2.68 -1.36
N ILE A 62 6.87 2.45 -1.81
CA ILE A 62 5.69 3.11 -1.25
C ILE A 62 5.52 2.79 0.24
N VAL A 63 5.71 1.53 0.64
CA VAL A 63 5.61 1.12 2.04
C VAL A 63 6.70 1.79 2.89
N GLU A 64 7.92 1.85 2.38
CA GLU A 64 9.04 2.52 3.04
C GLU A 64 8.78 4.02 3.21
N LEU A 65 8.38 4.71 2.13
CA LEU A 65 8.04 6.14 2.16
C LEU A 65 6.93 6.45 3.17
N LYS A 66 5.90 5.62 3.26
CA LYS A 66 4.83 5.79 4.27
C LYS A 66 5.35 5.62 5.69
N ALA A 67 6.32 4.72 5.90
CA ALA A 67 6.94 4.54 7.20
C ALA A 67 7.82 5.74 7.57
N GLU A 68 8.55 6.31 6.61
CA GLU A 68 9.33 7.54 6.77
C GLU A 68 8.44 8.74 7.06
N GLU A 69 7.37 8.93 6.29
CA GLU A 69 6.37 9.98 6.52
C GLU A 69 5.82 9.93 7.95
N LYS A 70 5.46 8.73 8.43
CA LYS A 70 4.96 8.57 9.81
C LYS A 70 6.01 8.94 10.86
N LYS A 71 7.29 8.61 10.64
CA LYS A 71 8.37 9.00 11.55
C LYS A 71 8.53 10.52 11.57
N GLU A 72 8.47 11.16 10.41
CA GLU A 72 8.59 12.61 10.28
C GLU A 72 7.44 13.34 11.00
N ILE A 73 6.20 12.86 10.85
CA ILE A 73 5.04 13.40 11.57
C ILE A 73 5.28 13.37 13.09
N ILE A 74 5.80 12.26 13.62
CA ILE A 74 6.09 12.13 15.05
C ILE A 74 7.20 13.10 15.46
N ALA A 75 8.26 13.24 14.65
CA ALA A 75 9.35 14.17 14.92
C ALA A 75 8.85 15.62 15.02
N ILE A 76 8.08 16.08 14.02
CA ILE A 76 7.49 17.42 13.98
C ILE A 76 6.58 17.66 15.18
N LEU A 77 5.69 16.71 15.50
CA LEU A 77 4.78 16.86 16.64
C LEU A 77 5.53 16.89 17.98
N THR A 78 6.63 16.14 18.09
CA THR A 78 7.48 16.14 19.29
C THR A 78 8.17 17.49 19.44
N GLU A 79 8.80 17.98 18.38
CA GLU A 79 9.44 19.30 18.36
C GLU A 79 8.44 20.41 18.69
N PHE A 80 7.25 20.38 18.08
CA PHE A 80 6.20 21.34 18.38
C PHE A 80 5.76 21.27 19.84
N THR A 81 5.59 20.07 20.39
CA THR A 81 5.22 19.89 21.79
C THR A 81 6.29 20.43 22.72
N ASP A 82 7.57 20.19 22.41
CA ASP A 82 8.69 20.69 23.21
C ASP A 82 8.85 22.22 23.08
N PHE A 83 8.53 22.79 21.93
CA PHE A 83 8.43 24.24 21.75
C PHE A 83 7.30 24.84 22.61
N VAL A 84 6.14 24.20 22.68
CA VAL A 84 4.98 24.71 23.46
C VAL A 84 5.19 24.51 24.97
N ARG A 85 5.91 23.47 25.39
CA ARG A 85 6.07 23.05 26.80
C ARG A 85 6.44 24.19 27.77
N PRO A 86 7.39 25.10 27.48
CA PRO A 86 7.75 26.19 28.39
C PRO A 86 6.64 27.24 28.56
N HIS A 87 5.70 27.30 27.62
CA HIS A 87 4.62 28.28 27.62
C HIS A 87 3.35 27.79 28.33
N ILE A 88 3.31 26.52 28.76
CA ILE A 88 2.11 25.90 29.37
C ILE A 88 1.58 26.72 30.58
N GLU A 89 2.45 27.14 31.49
CA GLU A 89 2.07 27.93 32.67
C GLU A 89 1.34 29.23 32.28
N HIS A 90 1.86 29.95 31.28
CA HIS A 90 1.26 31.19 30.78
C HIS A 90 -0.04 30.95 30.02
N LEU A 91 -0.15 29.84 29.29
CA LEU A 91 -1.35 29.45 28.55
C LEU A 91 -2.50 29.07 29.49
N ILE A 92 -2.20 28.38 30.59
CA ILE A 92 -3.19 27.99 31.60
C ILE A 92 -3.69 29.23 32.36
N GLY A 93 -2.81 30.17 32.71
CA GLY A 93 -3.20 31.39 33.42
C GLY A 93 -4.02 32.41 32.61
N ALA A 94 -4.15 32.22 31.29
CA ALA A 94 -4.90 33.09 30.39
C ALA A 94 -6.38 32.66 30.19
N TYR A 95 -6.80 31.56 30.83
CA TYR A 95 -8.15 30.99 30.78
C TYR A 95 -8.85 31.14 32.13
#